data_AF-A0A954IRH0-F1
#
_entry.id   AF-A0A954IRH0-F1
#
_cell.length_a   1.000
_cell.length_b   1.000
_cell.length_c   1.000
_cell.angle_alpha   90.00
_cell.angle_beta   90.00
_cell.angle_gamma   90.00
#
_symmetry.space_group_name_H-M   'P 1'
#
loop_
_entity.id
_entity.type
_entity.pdbx_description
1 polymer ?
#
loop_
_entity_poly.entity_id
_entity_poly.type
_entity_poly.pdbx_seq_one_letter_code
_entity_poly.pdbx_strand_id
1 'polypeptide(L)'
;LSLYASEGSWHGKGNAIRRYTLRMDGFVSVNAPLKGGEVVTKPLKFDGSRLEINFSTSAAGTLRVEIQAPSGKPIDGFALGDCAELFGDSIDRPVTWKNNPDLSLLAGKPVRLRFELRDADLYAFQFARKESK
;
A
#
# COMPACT_ATOMS: atom_id res chain seq x y z
N LEU A 1 14.80 5.29 -5.00
CA LEU A 1 15.93 5.24 -5.95
C LEU A 1 16.22 6.65 -6.45
N SER A 2 17.47 7.11 -6.39
CA SER A 2 17.87 8.40 -6.97
C SER A 2 18.79 8.18 -8.16
N LEU A 3 18.46 8.81 -9.28
CA LEU A 3 19.25 8.80 -10.50
C LEU A 3 19.81 10.21 -10.72
N TYR A 4 21.11 10.31 -10.97
CA TYR A 4 21.75 11.56 -11.35
C TYR A 4 22.14 11.48 -12.82
N ALA A 5 21.72 12.45 -13.61
CA ALA A 5 22.02 12.51 -15.03
C ALA A 5 22.51 13.90 -15.43
N SER A 6 23.49 13.95 -16.33
CA SER A 6 23.91 15.20 -16.96
C SER A 6 23.00 15.52 -18.14
N GLU A 7 22.46 16.74 -18.15
CA GLU A 7 21.70 17.32 -19.25
C GLU A 7 22.49 18.45 -19.91
N GLY A 8 22.20 18.73 -21.19
CA GLY A 8 22.72 19.92 -21.89
C GLY A 8 24.06 19.72 -22.61
N SER A 9 24.74 18.59 -22.43
CA SER A 9 26.06 18.29 -23.04
C SER A 9 26.08 18.29 -24.57
N TRP A 10 24.92 18.23 -25.22
CA TRP A 10 24.78 18.25 -26.68
C TRP A 10 24.53 19.67 -27.27
N HIS A 11 24.30 20.70 -26.44
CA HIS A 11 24.00 22.07 -26.87
C HIS A 11 24.94 23.09 -26.18
N GLY A 12 26.18 23.22 -26.67
CA GLY A 12 27.10 24.30 -26.26
C GLY A 12 27.64 24.22 -24.81
N LYS A 13 28.01 25.37 -24.22
CA LYS A 13 28.66 25.49 -22.90
C LYS A 13 27.68 25.40 -21.72
N GLY A 14 26.82 24.40 -21.68
CA GLY A 14 25.91 24.15 -20.56
C GLY A 14 25.92 22.68 -20.15
N ASN A 15 26.31 22.40 -18.91
CA ASN A 15 26.11 21.08 -18.30
C ASN A 15 25.39 21.28 -16.97
N ALA A 16 24.24 20.63 -16.81
CA ALA A 16 23.49 20.60 -15.56
C ALA A 16 23.39 19.16 -15.07
N ILE A 17 23.63 18.95 -13.77
CA ILE A 17 23.31 17.66 -13.13
C ILE A 17 21.88 17.76 -12.60
N ARG A 18 21.01 16.85 -13.05
CA ARG A 18 19.65 16.67 -12.51
C ARG A 18 19.61 15.45 -11.60
N ARG A 19 18.81 15.55 -10.54
CA ARG A 19 18.43 14.41 -9.70
C ARG A 19 16.98 14.04 -9.99
N TYR A 20 16.75 12.79 -10.38
CA TYR A 20 15.43 12.18 -10.46
C TYR A 20 15.25 11.24 -9.27
N THR A 21 14.03 11.18 -8.75
CA THR A 21 13.66 10.26 -7.68
C THR A 21 12.55 9.35 -8.16
N LEU A 22 12.75 8.05 -7.98
CA LEU A 22 11.73 7.02 -8.18
C LEU A 22 11.40 6.37 -6.83
N ARG A 23 10.11 6.29 -6.53
CA ARG A 23 9.57 5.60 -5.35
C ARG A 23 9.85 4.10 -5.45
N MET A 24 10.27 3.48 -4.34
CA MET A 24 10.41 2.02 -4.26
C MET A 24 9.05 1.38 -4.56
N ASP A 25 9.02 0.41 -5.47
CA ASP A 25 7.78 -0.22 -5.98
C ASP A 25 6.71 0.77 -6.50
N GLY A 26 7.10 1.99 -6.85
CA GLY A 26 6.16 3.08 -7.17
C GLY A 26 6.05 3.45 -8.64
N PHE A 27 6.31 2.51 -9.55
CA PHE A 27 6.26 2.77 -10.99
C PHE A 27 4.82 2.86 -11.54
N VAL A 28 3.89 2.08 -10.95
CA VAL A 28 2.46 2.06 -11.28
C VAL A 28 1.67 2.02 -9.98
N SER A 29 0.51 2.67 -9.95
CA SER A 29 -0.43 2.61 -8.83
C SER A 29 -1.82 2.16 -9.26
N VAL A 30 -2.56 1.61 -8.32
CA VAL A 30 -4.03 1.66 -8.32
C VAL A 30 -4.44 3.02 -7.78
N ASN A 31 -5.03 3.85 -8.64
CA ASN A 31 -5.46 5.21 -8.31
C ASN A 31 -6.98 5.26 -8.09
N ALA A 32 -7.42 6.02 -7.09
CA ALA A 32 -8.83 6.38 -6.93
C ALA A 32 -8.99 7.90 -6.74
N PRO A 33 -9.97 8.53 -7.43
CA PRO A 33 -10.30 9.94 -7.20
C PRO A 33 -10.98 10.16 -5.85
N LEU A 34 -11.24 11.41 -5.47
CA LEU A 34 -11.90 11.76 -4.21
C LEU A 34 -13.29 11.13 -4.00
N LYS A 35 -14.04 10.88 -5.09
CA LYS A 35 -15.33 10.14 -5.01
C LYS A 35 -15.18 8.70 -4.51
N GLY A 36 -13.95 8.19 -4.49
CA GLY A 36 -13.58 6.87 -4.02
C GLY A 36 -13.52 5.83 -5.12
N GLY A 37 -12.96 4.69 -4.73
CA GLY A 37 -12.84 3.48 -5.54
C GLY A 37 -12.40 2.31 -4.67
N GLU A 38 -12.55 1.11 -5.20
CA GLU A 38 -12.19 -0.11 -4.50
C GLU A 38 -11.46 -1.07 -5.41
N VAL A 39 -10.54 -1.84 -4.84
CA VAL A 39 -9.89 -2.96 -5.52
C VAL A 39 -9.90 -4.18 -4.61
N VAL A 40 -10.21 -5.33 -5.19
CA VAL A 40 -10.22 -6.61 -4.47
C VAL A 40 -9.27 -7.58 -5.14
N THR A 41 -8.37 -8.17 -4.36
CA THR A 41 -7.44 -9.18 -4.88
C THR A 41 -8.16 -10.47 -5.22
N LYS A 42 -7.52 -11.28 -6.08
CA LYS A 42 -7.79 -12.71 -6.13
C LYS A 42 -7.43 -13.34 -4.77
N PRO A 43 -8.01 -14.50 -4.42
CA PRO A 43 -7.60 -15.22 -3.22
C PRO A 43 -6.09 -15.50 -3.23
N LEU A 44 -5.42 -15.19 -2.13
CA LEU A 44 -3.99 -15.40 -1.92
C LEU A 44 -3.76 -16.08 -0.58
N LYS A 45 -2.66 -16.83 -0.48
CA LYS A 45 -2.11 -17.31 0.79
C LYS A 45 -0.88 -16.48 1.09
N PHE A 46 -0.63 -16.24 2.36
CA PHE A 46 0.52 -15.46 2.81
C PHE A 46 1.20 -16.15 3.99
N ASP A 47 2.43 -15.72 4.24
CA ASP A 47 3.17 -15.95 5.48
C ASP A 47 3.45 -14.59 6.14
N GLY A 48 3.69 -14.58 7.45
CA GLY A 48 3.88 -13.37 8.24
C GLY A 48 2.70 -13.02 9.15
N SER A 49 2.84 -11.90 9.85
CA SER A 49 1.94 -11.50 10.94
C SER A 49 1.56 -10.01 10.90
N ARG A 50 1.98 -9.28 9.85
CA ARG A 50 1.70 -7.86 9.66
C ARG A 50 1.47 -7.57 8.19
N LEU A 51 0.40 -6.84 7.86
CA LEU A 51 0.19 -6.31 6.52
C LEU A 51 0.80 -4.91 6.44
N GLU A 52 1.62 -4.68 5.43
CA GLU A 52 2.21 -3.39 5.11
C GLU A 52 1.81 -2.94 3.72
N ILE A 53 1.65 -1.63 3.56
CA ILE A 53 1.29 -1.04 2.28
C ILE A 53 2.21 0.12 1.91
N ASN A 54 2.43 0.21 0.60
CA ASN A 54 3.10 1.30 -0.06
C ASN A 54 2.04 2.17 -0.75
N PHE A 55 1.83 3.38 -0.26
CA PHE A 55 0.74 4.25 -0.71
C PHE A 55 1.08 5.73 -0.58
N SER A 56 0.34 6.57 -1.29
CA SER A 56 0.28 8.02 -1.05
C SER A 56 -1.14 8.54 -1.17
N THR A 57 -1.51 9.50 -0.34
CA THR A 57 -2.80 10.19 -0.42
C THR A 57 -2.61 11.69 -0.51
N SER A 58 -3.64 12.40 -0.97
CA SER A 58 -3.73 13.84 -0.73
C SER A 58 -4.03 14.14 0.75
N ALA A 59 -4.10 15.43 1.11
CA ALA A 59 -4.45 15.86 2.46
C ALA A 59 -5.87 15.47 2.89
N ALA A 60 -6.80 15.31 1.93
CA ALA A 60 -8.17 14.85 2.17
C ALA A 60 -8.35 13.36 1.83
N GLY A 61 -7.32 12.73 1.27
CA GLY A 61 -7.35 11.36 0.82
C GLY A 61 -7.18 10.36 1.96
N THR A 62 -7.75 9.18 1.79
CA THR A 62 -7.76 8.11 2.78
C THR A 62 -7.68 6.75 2.10
N LEU A 63 -7.17 5.78 2.85
CA LEU A 63 -7.13 4.37 2.46
C LEU A 63 -7.51 3.49 3.65
N ARG A 64 -8.30 2.46 3.41
CA ARG A 64 -8.64 1.40 4.37
C ARG A 64 -8.50 0.03 3.73
N VAL A 65 -8.29 -0.99 4.55
CA VAL A 65 -8.14 -2.37 4.09
C VAL A 65 -9.03 -3.31 4.89
N GLU A 66 -9.68 -4.22 4.18
CA GLU A 66 -10.46 -5.31 4.74
C GLU A 66 -9.90 -6.65 4.28
N ILE A 67 -9.89 -7.62 5.19
CA ILE A 67 -9.55 -9.01 4.88
C ILE A 67 -10.83 -9.83 4.81
N GLN A 68 -11.03 -10.50 3.69
CA GLN A 68 -12.20 -11.32 3.42
C GLN A 68 -11.82 -12.80 3.32
N ALA A 69 -12.76 -13.67 3.67
CA ALA A 69 -12.74 -15.07 3.27
C ALA A 69 -12.80 -15.19 1.73
N PRO A 70 -12.45 -16.36 1.15
CA PRO A 70 -12.55 -16.55 -0.31
C PRO A 70 -13.95 -16.29 -0.87
N SER A 71 -15.00 -16.45 -0.06
CA SER A 71 -16.40 -16.14 -0.40
C SER A 71 -16.68 -14.64 -0.54
N GLY A 72 -15.76 -13.76 -0.17
CA GLY A 72 -15.95 -12.31 -0.12
C GLY A 72 -16.60 -11.81 1.18
N LYS A 73 -16.88 -12.70 2.15
CA LYS A 73 -17.36 -12.29 3.48
C LYS A 73 -16.18 -11.69 4.29
N PRO A 74 -16.32 -10.50 4.90
CA PRO A 74 -15.33 -9.95 5.81
C PRO A 74 -15.04 -10.92 6.96
N ILE A 75 -13.77 -11.00 7.38
CA ILE A 75 -13.36 -11.75 8.56
C ILE A 75 -13.52 -10.85 9.78
N ASP A 76 -14.14 -11.37 10.84
CA ASP A 76 -14.40 -10.62 12.07
C ASP A 76 -13.10 -10.02 12.64
N GLY A 77 -13.13 -8.73 12.98
CA GLY A 77 -11.98 -7.95 13.43
C GLY A 77 -11.10 -7.38 12.30
N PHE A 78 -11.31 -7.81 11.04
CA PHE A 78 -10.58 -7.33 9.87
C PHE A 78 -11.49 -6.64 8.84
N ALA A 79 -12.68 -6.17 9.25
CA ALA A 79 -13.62 -5.47 8.38
C ALA A 79 -13.19 -4.01 8.11
N LEU A 80 -13.72 -3.40 7.04
CA LEU A 80 -13.45 -1.98 6.72
C LEU A 80 -13.78 -1.02 7.88
N GLY A 81 -14.84 -1.31 8.63
CA GLY A 81 -15.26 -0.51 9.79
C GLY A 81 -14.32 -0.63 11.01
N ASP A 82 -13.47 -1.65 11.01
CA ASP A 82 -12.46 -1.89 12.04
C ASP A 82 -11.08 -1.37 11.62
N CYS A 83 -10.82 -1.16 10.32
CA CYS A 83 -9.56 -0.62 9.84
C CYS A 83 -9.38 0.84 10.27
N ALA A 84 -8.22 1.18 10.83
CA ALA A 84 -7.82 2.57 11.02
C ALA A 84 -7.64 3.25 9.65
N GLU A 85 -8.02 4.52 9.54
CA GLU A 85 -7.78 5.30 8.32
C GLU A 85 -6.30 5.56 8.13
N LEU A 86 -5.82 5.28 6.92
CA LEU A 86 -4.45 5.51 6.49
C LEU A 86 -4.42 6.72 5.56
N PHE A 87 -3.50 7.64 5.79
CA PHE A 87 -3.28 8.84 4.98
C PHE A 87 -1.80 9.22 5.01
N GLY A 88 -1.40 10.12 4.10
CA GLY A 88 -0.03 10.57 3.93
C GLY A 88 0.73 9.76 2.89
N ASP A 89 2.05 9.71 3.02
CA ASP A 89 2.95 9.03 2.08
C ASP A 89 3.87 8.06 2.84
N SER A 90 3.82 6.77 2.52
CA SER A 90 4.61 5.74 3.18
C SER A 90 4.89 4.55 2.26
N ILE A 91 6.08 3.97 2.34
CA ILE A 91 6.47 2.81 1.52
C ILE A 91 6.16 1.45 2.17
N ASP A 92 5.92 1.42 3.48
CA ASP A 92 5.85 0.20 4.31
C ASP A 92 4.91 0.37 5.52
N ARG A 93 3.84 1.16 5.39
CA ARG A 93 2.96 1.48 6.52
C ARG A 93 2.22 0.23 6.99
N PRO A 94 2.32 -0.16 8.28
CA PRO A 94 1.50 -1.23 8.82
C PRO A 94 0.01 -0.84 8.82
N VAL A 95 -0.82 -1.75 8.33
CA VAL A 95 -2.27 -1.67 8.44
C VAL A 95 -2.67 -2.17 9.83
N THR A 96 -3.54 -1.41 10.50
CA THR A 96 -4.06 -1.76 11.82
C THR A 96 -5.57 -1.78 11.83
N TRP A 97 -6.12 -2.69 12.62
CA TRP A 97 -7.55 -2.79 12.87
C TRP A 97 -7.83 -2.59 14.36
N LYS A 98 -9.07 -2.24 14.70
CA LYS A 98 -9.55 -2.10 16.08
C LYS A 98 -9.25 -3.36 16.88
N ASN A 99 -8.85 -3.19 18.13
CA ASN A 99 -8.42 -4.27 19.04
C ASN A 99 -7.21 -5.07 18.57
N ASN A 100 -6.57 -4.68 17.45
CA ASN A 100 -5.35 -5.25 16.90
C ASN A 100 -5.37 -6.80 16.87
N PRO A 101 -6.31 -7.41 16.12
CA PRO A 101 -6.43 -8.86 16.04
C PRO A 101 -5.14 -9.51 15.50
N ASP A 102 -4.89 -10.74 15.92
CA ASP A 102 -3.71 -11.48 15.50
C ASP A 102 -3.86 -11.99 14.07
N LEU A 103 -3.23 -11.28 13.13
CA LEU A 103 -3.22 -11.62 11.71
C LEU A 103 -2.49 -12.93 11.41
N SER A 104 -1.60 -13.39 12.29
CA SER A 104 -0.88 -14.67 12.08
C SER A 104 -1.81 -15.88 12.09
N LEU A 105 -3.00 -15.76 12.71
CA LEU A 105 -4.05 -16.79 12.70
C LEU A 105 -4.63 -17.05 11.30
N LEU A 106 -4.41 -16.13 10.36
CA LEU A 106 -4.83 -16.23 8.97
C LEU A 106 -3.71 -16.71 8.03
N ALA A 107 -2.47 -16.83 8.52
CA ALA A 107 -1.33 -17.29 7.71
C ALA A 107 -1.59 -18.68 7.14
N GLY A 108 -1.19 -18.90 5.87
CA GLY A 108 -1.43 -20.13 5.12
C GLY A 108 -2.88 -20.37 4.66
N LYS A 109 -3.86 -19.60 5.16
CA LYS A 109 -5.26 -19.68 4.72
C LYS A 109 -5.49 -18.77 3.50
N PRO A 110 -6.31 -19.19 2.53
CA PRO A 110 -6.65 -18.33 1.41
C PRO A 110 -7.54 -17.17 1.88
N VAL A 111 -7.13 -15.94 1.61
CA VAL A 111 -7.86 -14.70 1.92
C VAL A 111 -7.90 -13.78 0.71
N ARG A 112 -8.80 -12.81 0.72
CA ARG A 112 -8.82 -11.69 -0.25
C ARG A 112 -8.59 -10.39 0.51
N LEU A 113 -7.89 -9.45 -0.11
CA LEU A 113 -7.77 -8.08 0.40
C LEU A 113 -8.70 -7.18 -0.40
N ARG A 114 -9.53 -6.40 0.29
CA ARG A 114 -10.33 -5.32 -0.28
C ARG A 114 -9.75 -4.01 0.21
N PHE A 115 -9.28 -3.18 -0.71
CA PHE A 115 -8.81 -1.84 -0.42
C PHE A 115 -9.91 -0.85 -0.80
N GLU A 116 -10.27 0.04 0.13
CA GLU A 116 -11.10 1.21 -0.13
C GLU A 116 -10.18 2.42 -0.18
N LEU A 117 -10.23 3.16 -1.29
CA LEU A 117 -9.37 4.31 -1.56
C LEU A 117 -10.22 5.55 -1.83
N ARG A 118 -9.76 6.71 -1.38
CA ARG A 118 -10.28 8.03 -1.76
C ARG A 118 -9.10 8.98 -1.95
N ASP A 119 -8.99 9.56 -3.13
CA ASP A 119 -7.91 10.48 -3.51
C ASP A 119 -6.52 9.95 -3.10
N ALA A 120 -6.25 8.72 -3.55
CA ALA A 120 -5.15 7.89 -3.08
C ALA A 120 -4.58 7.00 -4.20
N ASP A 121 -3.29 6.72 -4.06
CA ASP A 121 -2.52 5.79 -4.87
C ASP A 121 -2.03 4.64 -3.99
N LEU A 122 -2.37 3.40 -4.35
CA LEU A 122 -1.80 2.18 -3.77
C LEU A 122 -0.79 1.59 -4.77
N TYR A 123 0.47 1.51 -4.37
CA TYR A 123 1.57 1.03 -5.21
C TYR A 123 1.85 -0.46 -4.99
N ALA A 124 1.95 -0.88 -3.73
CA ALA A 124 2.29 -2.25 -3.36
C ALA A 124 1.74 -2.62 -1.97
N PHE A 125 1.70 -3.91 -1.68
CA PHE A 125 1.41 -4.43 -0.35
C PHE A 125 2.21 -5.71 -0.10
N GLN A 126 2.53 -5.99 1.16
CA GLN A 126 3.22 -7.21 1.56
C GLN A 126 2.79 -7.69 2.94
N PHE A 127 2.94 -8.99 3.18
CA PHE A 127 2.84 -9.57 4.52
C PHE A 127 4.26 -9.76 5.07
N ALA A 128 4.58 -9.04 6.13
CA ALA A 128 5.87 -9.10 6.81
C ALA A 128 5.81 -10.02 8.02
N ARG A 129 6.93 -10.72 8.29
CA ARG A 129 7.14 -11.44 9.55
C ARG A 129 7.46 -10.44 10.66
N LYS A 130 7.07 -10.75 11.90
CA LYS A 130 7.53 -10.00 13.06
C LYS A 130 9.04 -10.18 13.20
N GLU A 131 9.82 -9.10 13.17
CA GLU A 131 11.23 -9.18 13.49
C GLU A 131 11.38 -9.64 14.95
N SER A 132 12.15 -10.70 15.16
CA SER A 132 12.62 -11.08 16.49
C SER A 132 13.59 -10.01 16.95
N LYS A 133 13.18 -9.24 17.97
CA LYS A 133 14.12 -8.42 18.75
C LYS A 133 15.08 -9.29 19.53
#